data_AF-A0A5Q4C4H1-F1
#
_entry.id   AF-A0A5Q4C4H1-F1
#
_cell.length_a   1.000
_cell.length_b   1.000
_cell.length_c   1.000
_cell.angle_alpha   90.00
_cell.angle_beta   90.00
_cell.angle_gamma   90.00
#
_symmetry.space_group_name_H-M   'P 1'
#
loop_
_entity.id
_entity.type
_entity.pdbx_description
1 polymer ?
#
loop_
_entity_poly.entity_id
_entity_poly.type
_entity_poly.pdbx_seq_one_letter_code
_entity_poly.pdbx_strand_id
1 'polypeptide(L)'
;MYFSKIAVLLALTATGLSAPADAVEKRQAKLLSVQDYSEFQVSDGTGGNALEEVAEKFPIDQIKADLAGVSKDDLAILKAARVAAEGAEADAGGFNDAIAAASGADADALSIGKTKNKCLKLQLEVLALQVEQAQGADNQAKIDAEQKKLDNNVKKDKDNAGKTSKSVAFSATSQPKGGKGGKGAKAVKADKTVKAAKAVKAVKANKGAKADEN
;
A
#
# COMPACT_ATOMS: atom_id res chain seq x y z
N MET A 1 -64.10 59.40 45.45
CA MET A 1 -64.54 58.41 44.42
C MET A 1 -63.27 57.75 43.90
N TYR A 2 -63.00 56.45 44.05
CA TYR A 2 -63.65 55.27 43.41
C TYR A 2 -63.32 55.20 41.91
N PHE A 3 -62.81 54.11 41.28
CA PHE A 3 -62.22 52.80 41.69
C PHE A 3 -61.42 52.26 40.46
N SER A 4 -60.56 51.21 40.43
CA SER A 4 -60.18 50.16 41.40
C SER A 4 -58.73 49.61 41.16
N LYS A 5 -58.42 48.44 41.73
CA LYS A 5 -57.24 47.56 41.62
C LYS A 5 -57.20 46.71 40.33
N ILE A 6 -56.01 46.25 39.90
CA ILE A 6 -55.66 44.83 39.68
C ILE A 6 -54.13 44.71 39.51
N ALA A 7 -53.52 43.73 40.18
CA ALA A 7 -52.14 43.32 39.97
C ALA A 7 -52.13 42.01 39.19
N VAL A 8 -51.18 41.83 38.26
CA VAL A 8 -50.83 40.50 37.72
C VAL A 8 -49.33 40.32 37.86
N LEU A 9 -48.97 39.53 38.86
CA LEU A 9 -47.65 38.94 39.01
C LEU A 9 -47.57 37.75 38.05
N LEU A 10 -46.61 37.71 37.13
CA LEU A 10 -46.33 36.51 36.35
C LEU A 10 -44.82 36.24 36.29
N ALA A 11 -44.34 35.53 37.31
CA ALA A 11 -43.07 34.85 37.23
C ALA A 11 -43.25 33.56 36.40
N LEU A 12 -42.39 33.34 35.41
CA LEU A 12 -42.24 32.02 34.80
C LEU A 12 -40.76 31.69 34.65
N THR A 13 -40.28 30.83 35.55
CA THR A 13 -38.94 30.27 35.53
C THR A 13 -38.83 29.23 34.42
N ALA A 14 -38.13 29.55 33.33
CA ALA A 14 -37.75 28.57 32.33
C ALA A 14 -36.56 27.74 32.83
N THR A 15 -36.84 26.56 33.40
CA THR A 15 -35.83 25.55 33.73
C THR A 15 -35.15 25.03 32.46
N GLY A 16 -33.82 24.93 32.47
CA GLY A 16 -33.06 24.55 31.29
C GLY A 16 -33.30 23.11 30.84
N LEU A 17 -33.47 22.92 29.52
CA LEU A 17 -33.19 21.65 28.87
C LEU A 17 -31.70 21.62 28.50
N SER A 18 -30.89 21.03 29.38
CA SER A 18 -29.65 20.39 28.91
C SER A 18 -30.09 19.15 28.14
N ALA A 19 -30.25 19.27 26.82
CA ALA A 19 -30.38 18.09 25.99
C ALA A 19 -29.17 17.17 26.26
N PRO A 20 -29.34 15.84 26.34
CA PRO A 20 -28.19 14.98 26.15
C PRO A 20 -27.63 15.33 24.77
N ALA A 21 -26.37 15.73 24.72
CA ALA A 21 -25.63 15.53 23.50
C ALA A 21 -25.53 14.01 23.36
N ASP A 22 -26.50 13.41 22.66
CA ASP A 22 -26.40 12.05 22.20
C ASP A 22 -25.05 11.98 21.49
N ALA A 23 -24.12 11.27 22.12
CA ALA A 23 -22.89 10.88 21.48
C ALA A 23 -23.34 9.95 20.36
N VAL A 24 -23.62 10.54 19.19
CA VAL A 24 -23.74 9.82 17.93
C VAL A 24 -22.40 9.14 17.81
N GLU A 25 -22.39 7.88 18.23
CA GLU A 25 -21.30 6.95 18.06
C GLU A 25 -21.16 6.82 16.55
N LYS A 26 -20.37 7.74 15.97
CA LYS A 26 -20.07 7.79 14.55
C LYS A 26 -19.58 6.40 14.22
N ARG A 27 -20.41 5.58 13.56
CA ARG A 27 -19.98 4.28 13.07
C ARG A 27 -18.74 4.56 12.25
N GLN A 28 -17.59 4.11 12.73
CA GLN A 28 -16.33 4.30 12.02
C GLN A 28 -16.55 3.72 10.63
N ALA A 29 -16.51 4.58 9.62
CA ALA A 29 -16.68 4.14 8.25
C ALA A 29 -15.55 3.15 7.99
N LYS A 30 -15.89 1.92 7.57
CA LYS A 30 -14.86 0.95 7.21
C LYS A 30 -14.27 1.38 5.88
N LEU A 31 -13.14 2.07 5.93
CA LEU A 31 -12.53 2.72 4.76
C LEU A 31 -11.76 1.71 3.90
N LEU A 32 -11.27 0.62 4.48
CA LEU A 32 -10.38 -0.33 3.84
C LEU A 32 -10.95 -1.75 3.83
N SER A 33 -10.65 -2.46 2.75
CA SER A 33 -10.79 -3.91 2.64
C SER A 33 -9.42 -4.57 2.52
N VAL A 34 -9.37 -5.84 2.92
CA VAL A 34 -8.20 -6.69 2.67
C VAL A 34 -8.10 -6.95 1.17
N GLN A 35 -6.90 -6.86 0.63
CA GLN A 35 -6.58 -6.98 -0.79
C GLN A 35 -5.26 -7.74 -0.96
N ASP A 36 -5.08 -8.37 -2.11
CA ASP A 36 -3.79 -8.92 -2.52
C ASP A 36 -2.86 -7.81 -3.02
N TYR A 37 -1.55 -7.97 -2.85
CA TYR A 37 -0.55 -6.97 -3.25
C TYR A 37 -0.68 -6.58 -4.74
N SER A 38 -1.02 -7.53 -5.60
CA SER A 38 -1.30 -7.31 -7.03
C SER A 38 -2.44 -6.32 -7.30
N GLU A 39 -3.37 -6.12 -6.36
CA GLU A 39 -4.52 -5.22 -6.53
C GLU A 39 -4.20 -3.76 -6.15
N PHE A 40 -3.35 -3.56 -5.13
CA PHE A 40 -3.03 -2.22 -4.58
C PHE A 40 -1.62 -1.71 -4.88
N GLN A 41 -0.76 -2.52 -5.52
CA GLN A 41 0.55 -2.07 -5.99
C GLN A 41 0.45 -1.01 -7.11
N VAL A 42 1.49 -0.18 -7.21
CA VAL A 42 1.57 1.01 -8.08
C VAL A 42 2.83 1.02 -8.96
N SER A 43 3.38 -0.16 -9.26
CA SER A 43 4.73 -0.32 -9.84
C SER A 43 4.77 -0.53 -11.35
N ASP A 44 3.62 -0.73 -12.00
CA ASP A 44 3.53 -0.86 -13.46
C ASP A 44 3.34 0.50 -14.15
N GLY A 45 3.23 0.48 -15.48
CA GLY A 45 2.92 1.65 -16.31
C GLY A 45 4.16 2.51 -16.55
N THR A 46 4.12 3.75 -16.05
CA THR A 46 5.22 4.73 -16.17
C THR A 46 5.63 5.27 -14.81
N GLY A 47 6.88 5.75 -14.69
CA GLY A 47 7.27 6.58 -13.54
C GLY A 47 6.66 7.99 -13.61
N GLY A 48 6.65 8.67 -12.46
CA GLY A 48 6.32 10.10 -12.32
C GLY A 48 5.03 10.43 -11.57
N ASN A 49 4.14 9.44 -11.41
CA ASN A 49 2.78 9.57 -10.89
C ASN A 49 2.50 8.66 -9.66
N ALA A 50 3.52 8.17 -8.96
CA ALA A 50 3.35 7.12 -7.95
C ALA A 50 2.38 7.49 -6.81
N LEU A 51 2.36 8.76 -6.36
CA LEU A 51 1.41 9.19 -5.32
C LEU A 51 -0.03 9.34 -5.82
N GLU A 52 -0.22 9.62 -7.11
CA GLU A 52 -1.55 9.69 -7.73
C GLU A 52 -2.15 8.28 -7.76
N GLU A 53 -1.39 7.28 -8.22
CA GLU A 53 -1.80 5.88 -8.16
C GLU A 53 -2.03 5.40 -6.71
N VAL A 54 -1.24 5.83 -5.72
CA VAL A 54 -1.51 5.50 -4.30
C VAL A 54 -2.85 6.08 -3.84
N ALA A 55 -3.22 7.28 -4.28
CA ALA A 55 -4.51 7.90 -3.97
C ALA A 55 -5.69 7.26 -4.74
N GLU A 56 -5.45 6.61 -5.87
CA GLU A 56 -6.44 5.76 -6.55
C GLU A 56 -6.66 4.43 -5.83
N LYS A 57 -5.61 3.85 -5.22
CA LYS A 57 -5.67 2.55 -4.52
C LYS A 57 -6.13 2.64 -3.07
N PHE A 58 -5.91 3.77 -2.40
CA PHE A 58 -6.24 4.00 -0.99
C PHE A 58 -7.01 5.30 -0.82
N PRO A 59 -8.02 5.36 0.07
CA PRO A 59 -8.81 6.57 0.32
C PRO A 59 -8.03 7.58 1.20
N ILE A 60 -6.85 8.00 0.74
CA ILE A 60 -5.88 8.82 1.48
C ILE A 60 -6.53 10.09 2.06
N ASP A 61 -7.32 10.79 1.25
CA ASP A 61 -7.94 12.05 1.68
C ASP A 61 -9.09 11.85 2.68
N GLN A 62 -9.83 10.74 2.58
CA GLN A 62 -10.86 10.39 3.57
C GLN A 62 -10.23 10.02 4.92
N ILE A 63 -9.10 9.30 4.89
CA ILE A 63 -8.32 8.98 6.10
C ILE A 63 -7.75 10.26 6.73
N LYS A 64 -7.20 11.18 5.92
CA LYS A 64 -6.68 12.47 6.41
C LYS A 64 -7.75 13.40 6.98
N ALA A 65 -8.99 13.31 6.49
CA ALA A 65 -10.11 14.12 6.97
C ALA A 65 -10.56 13.77 8.41
N ASP A 66 -10.34 12.54 8.87
CA ASP A 66 -10.65 12.11 10.25
C ASP A 66 -9.64 11.08 10.77
N LEU A 67 -8.38 11.50 10.94
CA LEU A 67 -7.27 10.64 11.41
C LEU A 67 -7.56 9.97 12.76
N ALA A 68 -8.24 10.67 13.68
CA ALA A 68 -8.61 10.11 14.98
C ALA A 68 -9.72 9.07 14.85
N GLY A 69 -10.69 9.29 13.95
CA GLY A 69 -11.82 8.41 13.68
C GLY A 69 -11.51 7.13 12.92
N VAL A 70 -10.28 6.92 12.42
CA VAL A 70 -9.88 5.69 11.72
C VAL A 70 -10.03 4.46 12.63
N SER A 71 -10.66 3.39 12.12
CA SER A 71 -10.86 2.18 12.91
C SER A 71 -9.55 1.41 13.14
N LYS A 72 -9.51 0.60 14.21
CA LYS A 72 -8.37 -0.29 14.49
C LYS A 72 -8.14 -1.31 13.37
N ASP A 73 -9.21 -1.76 12.71
CA ASP A 73 -9.15 -2.68 11.59
C ASP A 73 -8.57 -2.01 10.35
N ASP A 74 -9.02 -0.79 10.01
CA ASP A 74 -8.48 -0.02 8.89
C ASP A 74 -7.00 0.33 9.10
N LEU A 75 -6.62 0.79 10.30
CA LEU A 75 -5.21 1.04 10.64
C LEU A 75 -4.36 -0.24 10.54
N ALA A 76 -4.92 -1.39 10.91
CA ALA A 76 -4.22 -2.67 10.79
C ALA A 76 -4.07 -3.12 9.33
N ILE A 77 -5.08 -2.93 8.49
CA ILE A 77 -5.01 -3.19 7.04
C ILE A 77 -3.98 -2.27 6.38
N LEU A 78 -3.99 -0.97 6.71
CA LEU A 78 -3.02 0.02 6.23
C LEU A 78 -1.57 -0.38 6.55
N LYS A 79 -1.31 -0.80 7.80
CA LYS A 79 0.00 -1.34 8.22
C LYS A 79 0.37 -2.65 7.55
N ALA A 80 -0.59 -3.54 7.30
CA ALA A 80 -0.35 -4.79 6.59
C ALA A 80 -0.02 -4.54 5.10
N ALA A 81 -0.70 -3.62 4.43
CA ALA A 81 -0.37 -3.18 3.07
C ALA A 81 1.05 -2.57 3.01
N ARG A 82 1.42 -1.72 3.99
CA ARG A 82 2.79 -1.20 4.15
C ARG A 82 3.83 -2.33 4.26
N VAL A 83 3.58 -3.34 5.08
CA VAL A 83 4.45 -4.53 5.25
C VAL A 83 4.51 -5.35 3.96
N ALA A 84 3.42 -5.51 3.23
CA ALA A 84 3.39 -6.23 1.96
C ALA A 84 4.22 -5.51 0.89
N ALA A 85 4.15 -4.18 0.80
CA ALA A 85 5.02 -3.36 -0.05
C ALA A 85 6.50 -3.42 0.38
N GLU A 86 6.78 -3.54 1.68
CA GLU A 86 8.14 -3.77 2.20
C GLU A 86 8.68 -5.14 1.79
N GLY A 87 7.89 -6.19 1.93
CA GLY A 87 8.24 -7.54 1.46
C GLY A 87 8.46 -7.57 -0.05
N ALA A 88 7.59 -6.92 -0.84
CA ALA A 88 7.77 -6.81 -2.28
C ALA A 88 9.06 -6.08 -2.67
N GLU A 89 9.62 -5.22 -1.81
CA GLU A 89 10.93 -4.62 -2.01
C GLU A 89 12.08 -5.60 -1.72
N ALA A 90 12.00 -6.32 -0.59
CA ALA A 90 13.17 -6.89 0.09
C ALA A 90 13.17 -8.41 0.27
N ASP A 91 12.01 -9.07 0.29
CA ASP A 91 11.89 -10.52 0.46
C ASP A 91 12.20 -11.27 -0.85
N ALA A 92 12.38 -12.59 -0.72
CA ALA A 92 12.69 -13.46 -1.85
C ALA A 92 11.61 -13.40 -2.95
N GLY A 93 12.03 -13.19 -4.20
CA GLY A 93 11.15 -12.94 -5.35
C GLY A 93 10.63 -11.50 -5.47
N GLY A 94 11.00 -10.61 -4.55
CA GLY A 94 10.72 -9.17 -4.64
C GLY A 94 11.64 -8.42 -5.62
N PHE A 95 11.55 -7.08 -5.60
CA PHE A 95 12.31 -6.20 -6.49
C PHE A 95 13.83 -6.39 -6.40
N ASN A 96 14.38 -6.65 -5.21
CA ASN A 96 15.82 -6.91 -5.07
C ASN A 96 16.30 -8.08 -5.94
N ASP A 97 15.61 -9.22 -5.87
CA ASP A 97 15.94 -10.42 -6.65
C ASP A 97 15.65 -10.20 -8.14
N ALA A 98 14.51 -9.59 -8.47
CA ALA A 98 14.13 -9.33 -9.86
C ALA A 98 15.11 -8.41 -10.59
N ILE A 99 15.57 -7.33 -9.93
CA ILE A 99 16.58 -6.42 -10.49
C ILE A 99 17.93 -7.12 -10.62
N ALA A 100 18.34 -7.93 -9.63
CA ALA A 100 19.60 -8.67 -9.67
C ALA A 100 19.63 -9.76 -10.77
N ALA A 101 18.47 -10.29 -11.16
CA ALA A 101 18.34 -11.26 -12.24
C ALA A 101 18.13 -10.63 -13.64
N ALA A 102 17.82 -9.33 -13.72
CA ALA A 102 17.55 -8.60 -14.96
C ALA A 102 18.80 -7.87 -15.50
N SER A 103 18.71 -7.35 -16.73
CA SER A 103 19.73 -6.47 -17.31
C SER A 103 19.12 -5.50 -18.32
N GLY A 104 19.83 -4.40 -18.60
CA GLY A 104 19.37 -3.38 -19.55
C GLY A 104 18.00 -2.80 -19.17
N ALA A 105 17.16 -2.54 -20.19
CA ALA A 105 15.87 -1.89 -20.03
C ALA A 105 14.91 -2.60 -19.05
N ASP A 106 15.00 -3.94 -18.89
CA ASP A 106 14.20 -4.67 -17.90
C ASP A 106 14.65 -4.34 -16.45
N ALA A 107 15.95 -4.24 -16.21
CA ALA A 107 16.48 -3.85 -14.89
C ALA A 107 16.17 -2.39 -14.55
N ASP A 108 16.19 -1.51 -15.56
CA ASP A 108 15.80 -0.11 -15.43
C ASP A 108 14.31 0.01 -15.09
N ALA A 109 13.43 -0.67 -15.83
CA ALA A 109 11.98 -0.65 -15.59
C ALA A 109 11.59 -1.23 -14.23
N LEU A 110 12.27 -2.30 -13.78
CA LEU A 110 12.10 -2.84 -12.41
C LEU A 110 12.62 -1.89 -11.33
N SER A 111 13.69 -1.13 -11.61
CA SER A 111 14.23 -0.13 -10.67
C SER A 111 13.30 1.09 -10.54
N ILE A 112 12.60 1.47 -11.61
CA ILE A 112 11.54 2.47 -11.60
C ILE A 112 10.33 1.94 -10.82
N GLY A 113 9.88 0.71 -11.10
CA GLY A 113 8.79 0.06 -10.35
C GLY A 113 9.08 -0.04 -8.84
N LYS A 114 10.30 -0.40 -8.46
CA LYS A 114 10.77 -0.37 -7.07
C LYS A 114 10.68 1.03 -6.46
N THR A 115 10.92 2.08 -7.24
CA THR A 115 10.81 3.48 -6.78
C THR A 115 9.36 3.85 -6.50
N LYS A 116 8.41 3.47 -7.37
CA LYS A 116 6.97 3.64 -7.12
C LYS A 116 6.51 2.84 -5.90
N ASN A 117 6.96 1.58 -5.74
CA ASN A 117 6.68 0.77 -4.55
C ASN A 117 7.22 1.40 -3.24
N LYS A 118 8.38 2.08 -3.28
CA LYS A 118 8.89 2.85 -2.13
C LYS A 118 7.98 4.03 -1.78
N CYS A 119 7.45 4.74 -2.77
CA CYS A 119 6.48 5.82 -2.55
C CYS A 119 5.21 5.28 -1.89
N LEU A 120 4.66 4.16 -2.38
CA LEU A 120 3.55 3.44 -1.75
C LEU A 120 3.87 3.10 -0.28
N LYS A 121 4.94 2.35 -0.03
CA LYS A 121 5.34 1.93 1.32
C LYS A 121 5.43 3.12 2.28
N LEU A 122 6.16 4.16 1.90
CA LEU A 122 6.41 5.33 2.76
C LEU A 122 5.14 6.19 2.94
N GLN A 123 4.27 6.30 1.93
CA GLN A 123 2.99 6.99 2.07
C GLN A 123 2.04 6.27 3.05
N LEU A 124 1.96 4.94 2.98
CA LEU A 124 1.16 4.18 3.96
C LEU A 124 1.79 4.21 5.36
N GLU A 125 3.12 4.26 5.46
CA GLU A 125 3.84 4.39 6.74
C GLU A 125 3.59 5.72 7.42
N VAL A 126 3.80 6.84 6.71
CA VAL A 126 3.51 8.19 7.22
C VAL A 126 2.05 8.32 7.62
N LEU A 127 1.12 7.82 6.80
CA LEU A 127 -0.31 7.90 7.10
C LEU A 127 -0.68 7.08 8.34
N ALA A 128 -0.12 5.88 8.51
CA ALA A 128 -0.33 5.07 9.70
C ALA A 128 0.23 5.74 10.97
N LEU A 129 1.42 6.36 10.89
CA LEU A 129 2.02 7.12 12.00
C LEU A 129 1.19 8.36 12.36
N GLN A 130 0.63 9.07 11.37
CA GLN A 130 -0.27 10.21 11.55
C GLN A 130 -1.58 9.81 12.23
N VAL A 131 -2.17 8.67 11.86
CA VAL A 131 -3.35 8.09 12.53
C VAL A 131 -3.02 7.73 13.98
N GLU A 132 -1.91 7.02 14.22
CA GLU A 132 -1.47 6.70 15.59
C GLU A 132 -1.26 7.96 16.44
N GLN A 133 -0.68 9.03 15.86
CA GLN A 133 -0.47 10.28 16.56
C GLN A 133 -1.79 10.98 16.92
N ALA A 134 -2.74 11.02 15.98
CA ALA A 134 -4.10 11.52 16.25
C ALA A 134 -4.85 10.68 17.31
N GLN A 135 -4.45 9.43 17.51
CA GLN A 135 -4.96 8.51 18.54
C GLN A 135 -4.12 8.51 19.84
N GLY A 136 -3.17 9.44 19.98
CA GLY A 136 -2.45 9.71 21.23
C GLY A 136 -1.03 9.12 21.34
N ALA A 137 -0.46 8.58 20.26
CA ALA A 137 0.95 8.16 20.23
C ALA A 137 1.90 9.35 20.02
N ASP A 138 3.07 9.34 20.67
CA ASP A 138 4.15 10.25 20.33
C ASP A 138 4.96 9.70 19.14
N ASN A 139 4.69 10.24 17.95
CA ASN A 139 5.25 9.76 16.68
C ASN A 139 5.90 10.88 15.83
N GLN A 140 5.91 12.14 16.27
CA GLN A 140 6.22 13.28 15.38
C GLN A 140 7.60 13.16 14.75
N ALA A 141 8.63 12.82 15.53
CA ALA A 141 9.98 12.62 15.03
C ALA A 141 10.10 11.48 14.01
N LYS A 142 9.23 10.46 14.07
CA LYS A 142 9.16 9.39 13.06
C LYS A 142 8.42 9.87 11.82
N ILE A 143 7.32 10.61 11.97
CA ILE A 143 6.58 11.22 10.87
C ILE A 143 7.53 12.10 10.04
N ASP A 144 8.30 12.97 10.68
CA ASP A 144 9.26 13.85 10.00
C ASP A 144 10.35 13.06 9.26
N ALA A 145 10.85 11.98 9.87
CA ALA A 145 11.87 11.12 9.29
C ALA A 145 11.36 10.32 8.07
N GLU A 146 10.16 9.73 8.17
CA GLU A 146 9.56 8.97 7.07
C GLU A 146 9.01 9.89 5.96
N GLN A 147 8.47 11.06 6.29
CA GLN A 147 8.06 12.08 5.31
C GLN A 147 9.27 12.53 4.48
N LYS A 148 10.42 12.81 5.12
CA LYS A 148 11.65 13.14 4.39
C LYS A 148 12.10 12.00 3.47
N LYS A 149 11.92 10.74 3.85
CA LYS A 149 12.18 9.60 2.94
C LYS A 149 11.17 9.55 1.81
N LEU A 150 9.89 9.81 2.07
CA LEU A 150 8.83 9.85 1.07
C LEU A 150 9.14 10.92 0.02
N ASP A 151 9.37 12.17 0.42
CA ASP A 151 9.69 13.30 -0.46
C ASP A 151 10.88 12.99 -1.39
N ASN A 152 11.93 12.36 -0.84
CA ASN A 152 13.10 11.95 -1.62
C ASN A 152 12.79 10.86 -2.66
N ASN A 153 11.86 9.94 -2.40
CA ASN A 153 11.45 8.92 -3.38
C ASN A 153 10.42 9.49 -4.37
N VAL A 154 9.53 10.38 -3.96
CA VAL A 154 8.63 11.13 -4.84
C VAL A 154 9.42 11.98 -5.84
N LYS A 155 10.51 12.61 -5.41
CA LYS A 155 11.42 13.30 -6.33
C LYS A 155 12.02 12.32 -7.35
N LYS A 156 12.52 11.16 -6.92
CA LYS A 156 13.10 10.15 -7.81
C LYS A 156 12.07 9.57 -8.79
N ASP A 157 10.84 9.41 -8.37
CA ASP A 157 9.73 9.00 -9.25
C ASP A 157 9.46 10.08 -10.31
N LYS A 158 9.38 11.35 -9.92
CA LYS A 158 9.28 12.49 -10.86
C LYS A 158 10.47 12.60 -11.81
N ASP A 159 11.70 12.32 -11.35
CA ASP A 159 12.90 12.23 -12.20
C ASP A 159 12.84 11.01 -13.19
N ASN A 160 11.86 10.13 -13.04
CA ASN A 160 11.54 9.01 -13.93
C ASN A 160 10.24 9.21 -14.74
N ALA A 161 9.69 10.43 -14.77
CA ALA A 161 8.47 10.76 -15.53
C ALA A 161 8.50 10.21 -16.97
N GLY A 162 7.46 9.44 -17.33
CA GLY A 162 7.27 8.88 -18.66
C GLY A 162 8.18 7.70 -19.04
N LYS A 163 9.12 7.29 -18.18
CA LYS A 163 9.90 6.05 -18.38
C LYS A 163 9.07 4.84 -18.00
N THR A 164 9.25 3.71 -18.71
CA THR A 164 8.58 2.45 -18.41
C THR A 164 8.83 1.99 -16.98
N SER A 165 7.77 1.57 -16.29
CA SER A 165 7.80 1.01 -14.94
C SER A 165 7.22 -0.40 -14.97
N LYS A 166 7.83 -1.32 -14.20
CA LYS A 166 7.46 -2.74 -14.19
C LYS A 166 7.36 -3.26 -12.76
N SER A 167 6.27 -3.95 -12.43
CA SER A 167 6.07 -4.59 -11.12
C SER A 167 6.79 -5.94 -11.01
N VAL A 168 6.64 -6.57 -9.84
CA VAL A 168 7.06 -7.95 -9.56
C VAL A 168 5.86 -8.77 -9.11
N ALA A 169 5.81 -10.03 -9.53
CA ALA A 169 4.77 -10.98 -9.13
C ALA A 169 5.02 -11.48 -7.70
N PHE A 170 4.66 -10.66 -6.71
CA PHE A 170 4.91 -10.92 -5.29
C PHE A 170 3.63 -11.30 -4.54
N SER A 171 3.65 -12.44 -3.85
CA SER A 171 2.50 -12.97 -3.10
C SER A 171 2.45 -12.46 -1.67
N ALA A 172 1.75 -11.35 -1.46
CA ALA A 172 1.42 -10.81 -0.15
C ALA A 172 0.01 -10.21 -0.12
N THR A 173 -0.50 -9.92 1.07
CA THR A 173 -1.87 -9.42 1.29
C THR A 173 -1.87 -8.32 2.34
N SER A 174 -2.85 -7.43 2.33
CA SER A 174 -3.10 -6.47 3.41
C SER A 174 -3.86 -7.06 4.61
N GLN A 175 -3.85 -8.39 4.79
CA GLN A 175 -4.48 -9.06 5.95
C GLN A 175 -3.68 -8.83 7.24
N PRO A 176 -4.27 -8.26 8.31
CA PRO A 176 -3.60 -8.13 9.60
C PRO A 176 -3.25 -9.47 10.24
N LYS A 177 -2.03 -9.59 10.79
CA LYS A 177 -1.61 -10.77 11.57
C LYS A 177 -2.48 -10.89 12.84
N GLY A 178 -3.42 -11.83 12.82
CA GLY A 178 -4.38 -12.09 13.90
C GLY A 178 -5.85 -11.94 13.50
N GLY A 179 -6.17 -11.36 12.34
CA GLY A 179 -7.54 -11.27 11.84
C GLY A 179 -8.12 -12.65 11.49
N LYS A 180 -9.34 -12.95 11.96
CA LYS A 180 -10.10 -14.16 11.61
C LYS A 180 -10.62 -14.10 10.15
N GLY A 181 -9.70 -14.15 9.18
CA GLY A 181 -10.04 -13.88 7.77
C GLY A 181 -8.91 -14.12 6.78
N GLY A 182 -8.11 -15.17 6.97
CA GLY A 182 -7.09 -15.53 5.98
C GLY A 182 -6.25 -16.73 6.42
N LYS A 183 -6.41 -17.87 5.71
CA LYS A 183 -5.36 -18.91 5.72
C LYS A 183 -4.14 -18.28 5.08
N GLY A 184 -3.07 -18.09 5.84
CA GLY A 184 -1.86 -17.41 5.36
C GLY A 184 -1.36 -18.03 4.06
N ALA A 185 -0.95 -17.18 3.12
CA ALA A 185 -0.38 -17.60 1.85
C ALA A 185 0.83 -18.50 2.11
N LYS A 186 0.62 -19.82 1.95
CA LYS A 186 1.70 -20.79 1.89
C LYS A 186 2.43 -20.49 0.58
N ALA A 187 3.72 -20.17 0.64
CA ALA A 187 4.52 -19.90 -0.55
C ALA A 187 4.27 -21.01 -1.60
N VAL A 188 3.72 -20.63 -2.74
CA VAL A 188 3.58 -21.54 -3.88
C VAL A 188 5.00 -21.82 -4.35
N LYS A 189 5.51 -23.01 -4.01
CA LYS A 189 6.79 -23.47 -4.56
C LYS A 189 6.66 -23.43 -6.07
N ALA A 190 7.53 -22.66 -6.73
CA ALA A 190 7.62 -22.64 -8.17
C ALA A 190 7.72 -24.08 -8.70
N ASP A 191 6.81 -24.45 -9.61
CA ASP A 191 6.81 -25.79 -10.19
C ASP A 191 8.10 -25.99 -11.00
N LYS A 192 8.75 -27.14 -10.81
CA LYS A 192 10.04 -27.47 -11.44
C LYS A 192 9.84 -28.10 -12.82
N THR A 193 9.07 -27.44 -13.68
CA THR A 193 8.67 -27.95 -15.01
C THR A 193 9.19 -27.12 -16.18
N VAL A 194 10.37 -26.48 -16.02
CA VAL A 194 11.16 -25.98 -17.17
C VAL A 194 12.55 -26.64 -17.19
N LYS A 195 12.60 -27.90 -17.62
CA LYS A 195 13.86 -28.60 -17.97
C LYS A 195 13.70 -29.43 -19.23
N ALA A 196 13.81 -28.80 -20.40
CA ALA A 196 14.47 -29.33 -21.61
C ALA A 196 14.26 -28.42 -22.85
N ALA A 197 15.17 -27.47 -23.10
CA ALA A 197 15.23 -26.75 -24.39
C ALA A 197 16.62 -26.18 -24.72
N LYS A 198 17.72 -26.90 -24.42
CA LYS A 198 19.07 -26.49 -24.90
C LYS A 198 20.09 -27.63 -24.97
N ALA A 199 19.96 -28.52 -25.96
CA ALA A 199 21.04 -29.41 -26.40
C ALA A 199 20.78 -30.08 -27.76
N VAL A 200 20.93 -29.35 -28.87
CA VAL A 200 21.28 -29.97 -30.17
C VAL A 200 22.32 -29.10 -30.87
N LYS A 201 23.60 -29.46 -30.76
CA LYS A 201 24.65 -29.02 -31.68
C LYS A 201 25.77 -30.06 -31.72
N ALA A 202 26.30 -30.28 -32.92
CA ALA A 202 27.43 -31.17 -33.25
C ALA A 202 27.20 -32.68 -33.11
N VAL A 203 26.62 -33.29 -34.16
CA VAL A 203 27.17 -34.57 -34.65
C VAL A 203 28.48 -34.24 -35.35
N LYS A 204 29.61 -34.64 -34.75
CA LYS A 204 30.95 -34.46 -35.32
C LYS A 204 31.28 -35.66 -36.20
N ALA A 205 31.74 -35.40 -37.41
CA ALA A 205 32.13 -36.46 -38.34
C ALA A 205 33.27 -37.33 -37.79
N ASN A 206 33.24 -38.64 -38.07
CA ASN A 206 34.43 -39.48 -38.05
C ASN A 206 34.50 -40.40 -39.28
N LYS A 207 35.22 -39.89 -40.29
CA LYS A 207 36.12 -40.56 -41.24
C LYS A 207 36.19 -42.11 -41.23
N GLY A 208 35.90 -42.72 -42.39
CA GLY A 208 36.78 -43.76 -42.95
C GLY A 208 36.21 -45.16 -43.16
N ALA A 209 35.76 -45.45 -44.39
CA ALA A 209 35.87 -46.76 -45.04
C ALA A 209 36.03 -46.54 -46.56
N LYS A 210 36.75 -47.44 -47.25
CA LYS A 210 37.23 -47.28 -48.63
C LYS A 210 37.07 -48.60 -49.39
N ALA A 211 36.34 -48.55 -50.52
CA ALA A 211 36.34 -49.50 -51.65
C ALA A 211 35.52 -48.79 -52.76
N ASP A 212 36.05 -48.45 -53.94
CA ASP A 212 36.55 -49.27 -55.07
C ASP A 212 35.45 -49.70 -56.06
N GLU A 213 35.80 -49.66 -57.36
CA GLU A 213 35.03 -50.09 -58.56
C GLU A 213 33.70 -49.32 -58.81
N ASN A 214 33.47 -48.62 -59.93
CA ASN A 214 33.94 -48.82 -61.31
C ASN A 214 33.68 -47.53 -62.14
#